data_AF-A0A524EV96-F1
#
_entry.id   AF-A0A524EV96-F1
#
_cell.length_a   1.000
_cell.length_b   1.000
_cell.length_c   1.000
_cell.angle_alpha   90.00
_cell.angle_beta   90.00
_cell.angle_gamma   90.00
#
_symmetry.space_group_name_H-M   'P 1'
#
loop_
_entity.id
_entity.type
_entity.pdbx_description
1 polymer ?
#
loop_
_entity_poly.entity_id
_entity_poly.type
_entity_poly.pdbx_seq_one_letter_code
_entity_poly.pdbx_strand_id
1 'polypeptide(L)'
;MENKYSETTQEQIDTLNQYLDHWNTLFLKEIKYYDEGWSINLREKSLYPRYIVIFKAYDQNSFSIKSFEIHCNQIGKEHFHALYFIDNLISMDDVLSEIKNIIYGKDIINAAESEYFKI
;
A
#
# COMPACT_ATOMS: atom_id res chain seq x y z
N MET A 1 20.73 -16.91 -6.11
CA MET A 1 19.54 -17.01 -5.26
C MET A 1 18.45 -16.19 -5.91
N GLU A 2 17.20 -16.64 -5.91
CA GLU A 2 16.10 -15.81 -6.41
C GLU A 2 15.99 -14.56 -5.51
N ASN A 3 15.86 -13.36 -6.10
CA ASN A 3 15.90 -12.10 -5.36
C ASN A 3 14.88 -12.04 -4.21
N LYS A 4 13.72 -12.70 -4.38
CA LYS A 4 12.68 -12.85 -3.35
C LYS A 4 13.16 -13.55 -2.07
N TYR A 5 14.21 -14.37 -2.14
CA TYR A 5 14.77 -15.10 -0.98
C TYR A 5 16.06 -14.46 -0.44
N SER A 6 16.42 -13.26 -0.89
CA SER A 6 17.56 -12.55 -0.29
C SER A 6 17.25 -12.14 1.16
N GLU A 7 18.26 -12.21 2.02
CA GLU A 7 18.14 -11.83 3.44
C GLU A 7 17.57 -10.42 3.60
N THR A 8 18.13 -9.46 2.87
CA THR A 8 17.65 -8.06 2.90
C THR A 8 16.19 -7.91 2.50
N THR A 9 15.72 -8.65 1.49
CA THR A 9 14.31 -8.60 1.09
C THR A 9 13.42 -9.18 2.18
N GLN A 10 13.80 -10.33 2.75
CA GLN A 10 13.01 -10.99 3.79
C GLN A 10 12.96 -10.14 5.07
N GLU A 11 14.07 -9.54 5.49
CA GLU A 11 14.11 -8.61 6.62
C GLU A 11 13.16 -7.41 6.43
N GLN A 12 13.13 -6.83 5.23
CA GLN A 12 12.22 -5.73 4.91
C GLN A 12 10.75 -6.15 4.96
N ILE A 13 10.43 -7.30 4.35
CA ILE A 13 9.08 -7.86 4.37
C ILE A 13 8.66 -8.17 5.80
N ASP A 14 9.51 -8.80 6.60
CA ASP A 14 9.22 -9.17 7.99
C ASP A 14 8.99 -7.94 8.86
N THR A 15 9.81 -6.90 8.70
CA THR A 15 9.66 -5.64 9.43
C THR A 15 8.31 -4.99 9.14
N LEU A 16 7.93 -4.89 7.86
CA LEU A 16 6.64 -4.33 7.47
C LEU A 16 5.49 -5.23 7.90
N ASN A 17 5.64 -6.54 7.78
CA ASN A 17 4.63 -7.51 8.13
C ASN A 17 4.28 -7.44 9.63
N GLN A 18 5.29 -7.39 10.50
CA GLN A 18 5.13 -7.23 11.94
C GLN A 18 4.51 -5.88 12.29
N TYR A 19 4.95 -4.79 11.64
CA TYR A 19 4.34 -3.47 11.86
C TYR A 19 2.86 -3.47 11.50
N LEU A 20 2.50 -4.08 10.37
CA LEU A 20 1.14 -4.13 9.85
C LEU A 20 0.22 -5.07 10.64
N ASP A 21 0.76 -5.99 11.43
CA ASP A 21 -0.05 -6.88 12.26
C ASP A 21 -0.93 -6.15 13.28
N HIS A 22 -0.49 -4.96 13.73
CA HIS A 22 -1.28 -4.06 14.58
C HIS A 22 -2.62 -3.64 13.93
N TRP A 23 -2.72 -3.73 12.61
CA TRP A 23 -3.87 -3.29 11.81
C TRP A 23 -4.69 -4.44 11.23
N ASN A 24 -4.40 -5.70 11.60
CA ASN A 24 -5.10 -6.88 11.09
C ASN A 24 -6.60 -6.90 11.39
N THR A 25 -7.08 -6.14 12.38
CA THR A 25 -8.52 -5.99 12.64
C THR A 25 -9.21 -5.14 11.59
N LEU A 26 -8.51 -4.17 11.00
CA LEU A 26 -9.04 -3.25 9.99
C LEU A 26 -8.77 -3.73 8.56
N PHE A 27 -7.64 -4.41 8.32
CA PHE A 27 -7.20 -4.79 6.98
C PHE A 27 -6.99 -6.31 6.85
N LEU A 28 -7.30 -6.83 5.67
CA LEU A 28 -6.77 -8.09 5.16
C LEU A 28 -5.43 -7.78 4.48
N LYS A 29 -4.41 -8.57 4.80
CA LYS A 29 -3.05 -8.41 4.30
C LYS A 29 -2.71 -9.55 3.35
N GLU A 30 -2.05 -9.24 2.24
CA GLU A 30 -1.58 -10.20 1.26
C GLU A 30 -0.18 -9.80 0.77
N ILE A 31 0.77 -10.74 0.81
CA ILE A 31 2.13 -10.54 0.28
C ILE A 31 2.20 -11.18 -1.11
N LYS A 32 2.66 -10.42 -2.10
CA LYS A 32 2.86 -10.90 -3.48
C LYS A 32 4.30 -10.74 -3.92
N TYR A 33 4.77 -11.72 -4.68
CA TYR A 33 6.08 -11.72 -5.32
C TYR A 33 5.88 -11.68 -6.84
N TYR A 34 6.69 -10.87 -7.49
CA TYR A 34 6.74 -10.68 -8.94
C TYR A 34 8.18 -10.90 -9.41
N ASP A 35 8.38 -11.00 -10.72
CA ASP A 35 9.74 -11.15 -11.26
C ASP A 35 10.62 -9.92 -10.96
N GLU A 36 10.01 -8.73 -10.94
CA GLU A 36 10.70 -7.44 -10.76
C GLU A 36 10.71 -6.93 -9.31
N GLY A 37 9.93 -7.53 -8.41
CA GLY A 37 9.81 -7.01 -7.04
C GLY A 37 8.78 -7.73 -6.20
N TRP A 38 8.33 -7.08 -5.14
CA TRP A 38 7.33 -7.60 -4.23
C TRP A 38 6.38 -6.51 -3.75
N SER A 39 5.20 -6.92 -3.27
CA SER A 39 4.26 -6.00 -2.63
C SER A 39 3.63 -6.58 -1.38
N ILE A 40 3.26 -5.69 -0.46
CA ILE A 40 2.31 -5.97 0.61
C ILE A 40 1.05 -5.17 0.31
N ASN A 41 -0.04 -5.89 0.15
CA ASN A 41 -1.34 -5.33 -0.18
C ASN A 41 -2.23 -5.37 1.06
N LEU A 42 -2.90 -4.26 1.35
CA LEU A 42 -3.84 -4.12 2.44
C LEU A 42 -5.21 -3.81 1.87
N ARG A 43 -6.20 -4.63 2.20
CA ARG A 43 -7.60 -4.42 1.82
C ARG A 43 -8.44 -4.19 3.06
N GLU A 44 -9.08 -3.04 3.15
CA GLU A 44 -9.90 -2.68 4.30
C GLU A 44 -11.11 -3.61 4.43
N LYS A 45 -11.49 -3.94 5.67
CA LYS A 45 -12.62 -4.81 6.00
C LYS A 45 -13.91 -4.00 6.18
N SER A 46 -14.22 -3.13 5.22
CA SER A 46 -15.39 -2.22 5.26
C SER A 46 -16.28 -2.39 4.01
N LEU A 47 -17.43 -1.71 3.98
CA LEU A 47 -18.36 -1.73 2.82
C LEU A 47 -17.79 -1.03 1.57
N TYR A 48 -16.98 0.01 1.77
CA TYR A 48 -16.28 0.75 0.71
C TYR A 48 -14.78 0.65 0.98
N PRO A 49 -14.16 -0.48 0.62
CA PRO A 49 -12.85 -0.80 1.14
C PRO A 49 -11.78 0.01 0.43
N ARG A 50 -10.85 0.57 1.21
CA ARG A 50 -9.58 1.03 0.67
C ARG A 50 -8.68 -0.14 0.32
N TYR A 51 -7.87 0.04 -0.72
CA TYR A 51 -6.82 -0.88 -1.13
C TYR A 51 -5.49 -0.15 -1.16
N ILE A 52 -4.55 -0.55 -0.31
CA ILE A 52 -3.24 0.08 -0.19
C ILE A 52 -2.19 -0.93 -0.67
N VAL A 53 -1.31 -0.51 -1.55
CA VAL A 53 -0.23 -1.32 -2.11
C VAL A 53 1.09 -0.69 -1.74
N ILE A 54 1.88 -1.37 -0.94
CA ILE A 54 3.28 -1.04 -0.65
C ILE A 54 4.13 -1.90 -1.59
N PHE A 55 4.89 -1.28 -2.48
CA PHE A 55 5.67 -1.98 -3.50
C PHE A 55 7.15 -1.60 -3.44
N LYS A 56 8.00 -2.60 -3.70
CA LYS A 56 9.45 -2.41 -3.86
C LYS A 56 9.97 -3.32 -4.99
N ALA A 57 10.67 -2.72 -5.95
CA ALA A 57 11.42 -3.45 -6.95
C ALA A 57 12.74 -3.99 -6.36
N TYR A 58 13.22 -5.12 -6.87
CA TYR A 58 14.45 -5.75 -6.37
C TYR A 58 15.72 -4.96 -6.68
N ASP A 59 15.71 -4.22 -7.80
CA ASP A 59 16.84 -3.44 -8.30
C ASP A 59 16.81 -1.96 -7.85
N GLN A 60 15.77 -1.56 -7.11
CA GLN A 60 15.62 -0.20 -6.61
C GLN A 60 15.81 -0.12 -5.10
N ASN A 61 16.42 0.97 -4.63
CA ASN A 61 16.62 1.22 -3.20
C ASN A 61 15.44 1.95 -2.53
N SER A 62 14.36 2.21 -3.25
CA SER A 62 13.18 2.90 -2.73
C SER A 62 11.95 2.01 -2.70
N PHE A 63 10.95 2.46 -1.94
CA PHE A 63 9.60 1.94 -1.89
C PHE A 63 8.64 2.93 -2.55
N SER A 64 7.49 2.43 -2.95
CA SER A 64 6.34 3.22 -3.36
C SER A 64 5.09 2.75 -2.65
N ILE A 65 4.15 3.67 -2.41
CA ILE A 65 2.85 3.35 -1.83
C ILE A 65 1.76 3.95 -2.70
N LYS A 66 0.78 3.13 -3.07
CA LYS A 66 -0.44 3.55 -3.76
C LYS A 66 -1.66 3.22 -2.90
N SER A 67 -2.63 4.12 -2.83
CA SER A 67 -3.92 3.86 -2.19
C SER A 67 -5.05 4.06 -3.19
N PHE A 68 -6.08 3.23 -3.08
CA PHE A 68 -7.25 3.24 -3.94
C PHE A 68 -8.52 3.11 -3.11
N GLU A 69 -9.59 3.76 -3.55
CA GLU A 69 -10.96 3.41 -3.17
C GLU A 69 -11.48 2.33 -4.11
N ILE A 70 -12.11 1.29 -3.56
CA ILE A 70 -12.76 0.24 -4.36
C ILE A 70 -14.25 0.55 -4.47
N HIS A 71 -14.73 0.65 -5.71
CA HIS A 71 -16.15 0.69 -6.03
C HIS A 71 -16.58 -0.58 -6.75
N CYS A 72 -17.78 -1.06 -6.45
CA CYS A 72 -18.40 -2.15 -7.21
C CYS A 72 -19.43 -1.56 -8.17
N ASN A 73 -19.39 -1.96 -9.44
CA ASN A 73 -20.49 -1.64 -10.35
C ASN A 73 -21.70 -2.55 -10.09
N GLN A 74 -22.81 -2.32 -10.80
CA GLN A 74 -24.08 -3.05 -10.63
C GLN A 74 -23.97 -4.57 -10.87
N ILE A 75 -22.91 -5.04 -11.54
CA ILE A 75 -22.65 -6.47 -11.80
C ILE A 75 -21.57 -7.05 -10.87
N GLY A 76 -21.17 -6.33 -9.83
CA GLY A 76 -20.21 -6.78 -8.83
C GLY A 76 -18.74 -6.74 -9.25
N LYS A 77 -18.40 -6.11 -10.38
CA LYS A 77 -17.01 -5.92 -10.81
C LYS A 77 -16.40 -4.73 -10.06
N GLU A 78 -15.22 -4.97 -9.49
CA GLU A 78 -14.43 -3.95 -8.79
C GLU A 78 -13.78 -2.97 -9.76
N HIS A 79 -13.82 -1.69 -9.40
CA HIS A 79 -13.13 -0.58 -10.01
C HIS A 79 -12.31 0.13 -8.94
N PHE A 80 -11.06 0.45 -9.27
CA PHE A 80 -10.10 1.05 -8.34
C PHE A 80 -9.93 2.51 -8.72
N HIS A 81 -10.38 3.41 -7.85
CA HIS A 81 -10.15 4.83 -7.99
C HIS A 81 -8.90 5.22 -7.19
N ALA A 82 -7.90 5.80 -7.84
CA ALA A 82 -6.66 6.16 -7.17
C ALA A 82 -6.88 7.35 -6.22
N LEU A 83 -6.56 7.17 -4.94
CA LEU A 83 -6.65 8.22 -3.91
C LEU A 83 -5.31 8.91 -3.69
N TYR A 84 -4.24 8.12 -3.70
CA TYR A 84 -2.92 8.59 -3.29
C TYR A 84 -1.81 7.82 -3.95
N PHE A 85 -0.72 8.51 -4.23
CA PHE A 85 0.52 7.91 -4.69
C PHE A 85 1.72 8.68 -4.12
N ILE A 86 2.69 7.92 -3.63
CA ILE A 86 4.01 8.41 -3.28
C ILE A 86 5.04 7.39 -3.73
N ASP A 87 6.16 7.89 -4.23
CA ASP A 87 7.32 7.09 -4.62
C ASP A 87 8.58 7.57 -3.88
N ASN A 88 9.69 6.90 -4.15
CA ASN A 88 11.02 7.31 -3.68
C ASN A 88 11.16 7.41 -2.15
N LEU A 89 10.41 6.58 -1.40
CA LEU A 89 10.63 6.40 0.04
C LEU A 89 11.87 5.54 0.25
N ILE A 90 12.95 6.10 0.79
CA ILE A 90 14.25 5.41 0.85
C ILE A 90 14.44 4.68 2.18
N SER A 91 13.99 5.27 3.29
CA SER A 91 14.16 4.67 4.61
C SER A 91 12.93 3.88 5.05
N MET A 92 13.14 2.85 5.86
CA MET A 92 12.02 2.10 6.44
C MET A 92 11.17 2.98 7.35
N ASP A 93 11.78 3.90 8.10
CA ASP A 93 11.06 4.82 8.98
C ASP A 93 10.09 5.72 8.20
N ASP A 94 10.51 6.23 7.04
CA ASP A 94 9.64 7.01 6.15
C ASP A 94 8.46 6.16 5.66
N VAL A 95 8.71 4.90 5.28
CA VAL A 95 7.67 3.97 4.84
C VAL A 95 6.67 3.71 5.97
N LEU A 96 7.13 3.41 7.18
CA LEU A 96 6.25 3.13 8.33
C LEU A 96 5.44 4.37 8.73
N SER A 97 6.06 5.54 8.72
CA SER A 97 5.39 6.82 8.99
C SER A 97 4.31 7.10 7.93
N GLU A 98 4.63 6.88 6.65
CA GLU A 98 3.70 7.14 5.56
C GLU A 98 2.52 6.17 5.57
N ILE A 99 2.76 4.88 5.80
CA ILE A 99 1.70 3.87 6.01
C ILE A 99 0.76 4.30 7.13
N LYS A 100 1.31 4.74 8.28
CA LYS A 100 0.53 5.20 9.41
C LYS A 100 -0.38 6.37 9.01
N ASN A 101 0.17 7.37 8.33
CA ASN A 101 -0.59 8.54 7.89
C ASN A 101 -1.71 8.17 6.90
N ILE A 102 -1.44 7.26 5.96
CA ILE A 102 -2.44 6.74 5.02
C ILE A 102 -3.56 6.00 5.78
N ILE A 103 -3.22 5.11 6.73
CA ILE A 103 -4.23 4.41 7.55
C ILE A 103 -5.13 5.41 8.29
N TYR A 104 -4.56 6.50 8.80
CA TYR A 104 -5.29 7.61 9.43
C TYR A 104 -6.01 8.56 8.46
N GLY A 105 -5.98 8.30 7.15
CA GLY A 105 -6.81 8.99 6.16
C GLY A 105 -6.13 10.11 5.39
N LYS A 106 -4.79 10.21 5.44
CA LYS A 106 -4.03 11.17 4.60
C LYS A 106 -4.38 11.03 3.11
N ASP A 107 -4.57 9.80 2.65
CA ASP A 107 -4.94 9.49 1.27
C ASP A 107 -6.32 10.04 0.88
N ILE A 108 -7.32 9.87 1.75
CA ILE A 108 -8.68 10.39 1.55
C ILE A 108 -8.67 11.92 1.53
N ILE A 109 -7.96 12.55 2.47
CA ILE A 109 -7.90 14.01 2.56
C ILE A 109 -7.25 14.60 1.31
N ASN A 110 -6.12 14.03 0.87
CA ASN A 110 -5.44 14.48 -0.34
C ASN A 110 -6.32 14.32 -1.60
N ALA A 111 -7.03 13.20 -1.71
CA ALA A 111 -7.95 12.97 -2.82
C ALA A 111 -9.05 14.03 -2.85
N ALA A 112 -9.69 14.29 -1.69
CA ALA A 112 -10.72 15.30 -1.57
C ALA A 112 -10.21 16.70 -1.94
N GLU A 113 -9.06 17.14 -1.39
CA GLU A 113 -8.46 18.43 -1.75
C GLU A 113 -8.21 18.55 -3.26
N SER A 114 -7.68 17.50 -3.88
CA SER A 114 -7.41 17.49 -5.31
C SER A 114 -8.67 17.60 -6.18
N GLU A 115 -9.83 17.16 -5.68
CA GLU A 115 -11.12 17.32 -6.36
C GLU A 115 -11.71 18.71 -6.14
N TYR A 116 -11.63 19.23 -4.91
CA TYR A 116 -12.15 20.56 -4.56
C TYR A 116 -11.44 21.71 -5.26
N PHE A 117 -10.15 21.57 -5.58
CA PHE A 117 -9.37 22.60 -6.27
C PHE A 117 -9.34 22.47 -7.80
N LYS A 118 -10.15 21.58 -8.41
CA LYS A 118 -10.37 21.51 -9.88
C LYS A 118 -11.39 22.55 -10.39
N ILE A 119 -11.37 23.77 -9.84
CA ILE A 119 -12.21 24.90 -10.29
C ILE A 119 -11.50 25.67 -11.40
#